data_AF-A0A1Q8JS31-F1
#
_entry.id   AF-A0A1Q8JS31-F1
#
_cell.length_a   1.000
_cell.length_b   1.000
_cell.length_c   1.000
_cell.angle_alpha   90.00
_cell.angle_beta   90.00
_cell.angle_gamma   90.00
#
_symmetry.space_group_name_H-M   'P 1'
#
loop_
_entity.id
_entity.type
_entity.pdbx_description
1 polymer ?
#
loop_
_entity_poly.entity_id
_entity_poly.type
_entity_poly.pdbx_seq_one_letter_code
_entity_poly.pdbx_strand_id
1 'polypeptide(L)'
;MDRNGWLDSGQHFTISRGGHVLEGRLYSLGELNGGRRVVEGAHSPGQNIIAIGIENEGTYIGVDPPAPLWNSLRATCAYICSRYGIAPSELYGHRDYRNTICPGDRLYGMLPRLRNEVAGLLGRRLSRTEATKATWPLLREGDSGPLVEAAQLLLRDAGTLRGDPDGRYDDRTLGAVTEFQVLHRAEDANGLLGGESWPELARTVRAGSEGDAARAVELLARHRKVESVPDVVDHPVWQKLLGTGGAPVPVAQDPSGVADR
;
A
#
# COMPACT_ATOMS: atom_id res chain seq x y z
N MET A 1 18.18 -19.44 0.57
CA MET A 1 17.61 -20.15 -0.58
C MET A 1 16.65 -21.17 -0.04
N ASP A 2 15.45 -20.69 0.16
CA ASP A 2 14.35 -21.20 0.93
C ASP A 2 13.33 -21.83 -0.04
N ARG A 3 12.34 -22.54 0.50
CA ARG A 3 11.48 -23.55 -0.16
C ARG A 3 10.65 -23.06 -1.36
N ASN A 4 10.82 -21.80 -1.78
CA ASN A 4 10.03 -21.12 -2.78
C ASN A 4 10.62 -21.18 -4.19
N GLY A 5 11.85 -21.69 -4.37
CA GLY A 5 12.42 -21.95 -5.70
C GLY A 5 12.71 -20.72 -6.56
N TRP A 6 12.77 -19.52 -5.97
CA TRP A 6 13.04 -18.28 -6.69
C TRP A 6 14.39 -18.33 -7.41
N LEU A 7 14.37 -18.14 -8.73
CA LEU A 7 15.56 -18.16 -9.59
C LEU A 7 16.35 -16.85 -9.53
N ASP A 8 15.76 -15.79 -9.00
CA ASP A 8 16.29 -14.41 -9.04
C ASP A 8 15.66 -13.55 -7.92
N SER A 9 16.13 -12.31 -7.77
CA SER A 9 15.52 -11.31 -6.89
C SER A 9 14.09 -10.94 -7.32
N GLY A 10 13.28 -10.50 -6.35
CA GLY A 10 11.87 -10.17 -6.58
C GLY A 10 11.66 -8.81 -7.24
N GLN A 11 12.53 -7.86 -6.95
CA GLN A 11 12.51 -6.50 -7.48
C GLN A 11 13.27 -6.37 -8.80
N HIS A 12 12.90 -5.38 -9.60
CA HIS A 12 13.59 -5.07 -10.86
C HIS A 12 14.89 -4.31 -10.60
N PHE A 13 14.87 -3.41 -9.62
CA PHE A 13 16.02 -2.56 -9.28
C PHE A 13 16.20 -2.47 -7.77
N THR A 14 17.46 -2.41 -7.35
CA THR A 14 17.87 -2.08 -5.98
C THR A 14 18.66 -0.78 -5.99
N ILE A 15 18.39 0.13 -5.05
CA ILE A 15 19.16 1.35 -4.86
C ILE A 15 19.87 1.28 -3.51
N SER A 16 21.20 1.26 -3.55
CA SER A 16 22.01 1.25 -2.34
C SER A 16 21.92 2.58 -1.58
N ARG A 17 22.28 2.56 -0.30
CA ARG A 17 22.40 3.76 0.54
C ARG A 17 23.38 4.78 -0.03
N GLY A 18 24.37 4.32 -0.79
CA GLY A 18 25.35 5.15 -1.52
C GLY A 18 24.82 5.74 -2.83
N GLY A 19 23.59 5.42 -3.25
CA GLY A 19 23.00 5.91 -4.50
C GLY A 19 23.35 5.09 -5.74
N HIS A 20 23.95 3.91 -5.60
CA HIS A 20 24.16 3.02 -6.75
C HIS A 20 22.86 2.30 -7.11
N VAL A 21 22.45 2.41 -8.37
CA VAL A 21 21.32 1.68 -8.93
C VAL A 21 21.83 0.38 -9.52
N LEU A 22 21.29 -0.73 -9.02
CA LEU A 22 21.66 -2.09 -9.41
C LEU A 22 20.46 -2.74 -10.11
N GLU A 23 20.74 -3.49 -11.18
CA GLU A 23 19.75 -4.43 -11.71
C GLU A 23 19.54 -5.53 -10.68
N GLY A 24 18.28 -5.73 -10.29
CA GLY A 24 17.87 -6.84 -9.43
C GLY A 24 17.59 -8.06 -10.30
N ARG A 25 16.37 -8.12 -10.84
CA ARG A 25 15.95 -9.21 -11.73
C ARG A 25 16.57 -9.07 -13.12
N LEU A 26 17.13 -10.16 -13.64
CA LEU A 26 17.81 -10.26 -14.94
C LEU A 26 16.93 -9.68 -16.07
N TYR A 27 17.56 -8.93 -16.97
CA TYR A 27 16.96 -8.24 -18.13
C TYR A 27 16.09 -7.01 -17.81
N SER A 28 15.88 -6.65 -16.55
CA SER A 28 15.06 -5.49 -16.16
C SER A 28 15.55 -4.17 -16.78
N LEU A 29 16.86 -3.94 -16.80
CA LEU A 29 17.48 -2.74 -17.39
C LEU A 29 17.31 -2.75 -18.91
N GLY A 30 17.46 -3.90 -19.55
CA GLY A 30 17.26 -4.07 -20.98
C GLY A 30 15.84 -3.72 -21.42
N GLU A 31 14.84 -4.29 -20.74
CA GLU A 31 13.43 -4.05 -21.02
C GLU A 31 13.01 -2.60 -20.70
N LEU A 32 13.49 -2.03 -19.57
CA LEU A 32 13.33 -0.60 -19.26
C LEU A 32 13.90 0.30 -20.36
N ASN A 33 15.09 -0.02 -20.87
CA ASN A 33 15.70 0.72 -21.97
C ASN A 33 14.99 0.50 -23.32
N GLY A 34 14.20 -0.57 -23.46
CA GLY A 34 13.28 -0.78 -24.59
C GLY A 34 11.96 -0.01 -24.42
N GLY A 35 11.42 0.08 -23.21
CA GLY A 35 10.19 0.80 -22.87
C GLY A 35 8.91 0.15 -23.44
N ARG A 36 8.96 -1.12 -23.83
CA ARG A 36 7.84 -1.83 -24.50
C ARG A 36 7.33 -3.04 -23.73
N ARG A 37 8.18 -3.66 -22.92
CA ARG A 37 7.85 -4.80 -22.06
C ARG A 37 8.45 -4.54 -20.70
N VAL A 38 7.96 -5.26 -19.71
CA VAL A 38 8.55 -5.33 -18.38
C VAL A 38 8.85 -6.80 -18.11
N VAL A 39 9.98 -7.08 -17.46
CA VAL A 39 10.20 -8.42 -16.91
C VAL A 39 9.14 -8.61 -15.82
N GLU A 40 8.47 -9.76 -15.76
CA GLU A 40 7.56 -10.02 -14.63
C GLU A 40 8.37 -9.94 -13.33
N GLY A 41 7.84 -9.31 -12.29
CA GLY A 41 8.45 -9.22 -10.96
C GLY A 41 8.08 -10.40 -10.06
N ALA A 42 8.59 -10.37 -8.83
CA ALA A 42 8.11 -11.20 -7.72
C ALA A 42 8.15 -10.44 -6.40
N HIS A 43 7.91 -9.13 -6.46
CA HIS A 43 8.05 -8.22 -5.32
C HIS A 43 6.74 -7.98 -4.58
N SER A 44 5.59 -8.15 -5.24
CA SER A 44 4.25 -7.97 -4.65
C SER A 44 3.21 -8.65 -5.54
N PRO A 45 2.65 -9.81 -5.13
CA PRO A 45 1.52 -10.42 -5.85
C PRO A 45 0.36 -9.44 -6.05
N GLY A 46 -0.36 -9.57 -7.16
CA GLY A 46 -1.31 -8.57 -7.66
C GLY A 46 -0.67 -7.35 -8.33
N GLN A 47 0.65 -7.16 -8.24
CA GLN A 47 1.38 -6.05 -8.86
C GLN A 47 2.53 -6.51 -9.79
N ASN A 48 2.98 -7.76 -9.66
CA ASN A 48 4.18 -8.29 -10.32
C ASN A 48 4.22 -8.12 -11.85
N ILE A 49 3.07 -8.05 -12.51
CA ILE A 49 3.00 -7.93 -13.98
C ILE A 49 2.49 -6.57 -14.48
N ILE A 50 2.17 -5.65 -13.56
CA ILE A 50 1.68 -4.31 -13.89
C ILE A 50 2.54 -3.19 -13.29
N ALA A 51 3.51 -3.51 -12.44
CA ALA A 51 4.34 -2.55 -11.72
C ALA A 51 5.83 -2.90 -11.77
N ILE A 52 6.66 -1.90 -11.48
CA ILE A 52 8.10 -2.05 -11.34
C ILE A 52 8.48 -1.92 -9.86
N GLY A 53 8.86 -3.02 -9.23
CA GLY A 53 9.46 -3.03 -7.90
C GLY A 53 10.85 -2.39 -7.86
N ILE A 54 11.03 -1.45 -6.94
CA ILE A 54 12.31 -0.83 -6.58
C ILE A 54 12.55 -1.08 -5.10
N GLU A 55 13.61 -1.82 -4.78
CA GLU A 55 14.09 -1.98 -3.40
C GLU A 55 15.06 -0.84 -3.06
N ASN A 56 14.97 -0.33 -1.83
CA ASN A 56 15.82 0.74 -1.33
C ASN A 56 16.54 0.22 -0.10
N GLU A 57 17.87 0.11 -0.16
CA GLU A 57 18.68 -0.58 0.85
C GLU A 57 18.49 0.05 2.24
N GLY A 58 17.70 -0.59 3.11
CA GLY A 58 17.41 -0.11 4.46
C GLY A 58 15.94 -0.24 4.86
N THR A 59 15.63 0.03 6.13
CA THR A 59 14.26 -0.16 6.66
C THR A 59 13.41 1.12 6.65
N TYR A 60 14.04 2.29 6.77
CA TYR A 60 13.42 3.63 6.80
C TYR A 60 12.19 3.77 7.71
N ILE A 61 12.12 2.98 8.78
CA ILE A 61 11.07 3.07 9.79
C ILE A 61 11.23 4.38 10.56
N GLY A 62 12.40 4.63 11.14
CA GLY A 62 12.66 5.80 12.00
C GLY A 62 13.50 6.91 11.36
N VAL A 63 14.22 6.62 10.28
CA VAL A 63 15.19 7.53 9.65
C VAL A 63 14.89 7.75 8.18
N ASP A 64 15.14 8.96 7.68
CA ASP A 64 14.99 9.29 6.27
C ASP A 64 16.06 8.56 5.43
N PRO A 65 15.79 8.26 4.15
CA PRO A 65 16.81 7.76 3.25
C PRO A 65 17.96 8.77 3.08
N PRO A 66 19.22 8.29 2.99
CA PRO A 66 20.35 9.18 2.78
C PRO A 66 20.23 9.89 1.42
N ALA A 67 20.76 11.12 1.34
CA ALA A 67 20.63 11.95 0.14
C ALA A 67 21.10 11.28 -1.16
N PRO A 68 22.21 10.51 -1.20
CA PRO A 68 22.59 9.77 -2.41
C PRO A 68 21.52 8.78 -2.88
N LEU A 69 20.95 7.97 -1.99
CA LEU A 69 19.86 7.06 -2.32
C LEU A 69 18.62 7.83 -2.78
N TRP A 70 18.20 8.86 -2.06
CA TRP A 70 17.03 9.67 -2.45
C TRP A 70 17.20 10.27 -3.85
N ASN A 71 18.41 10.77 -4.17
CA ASN A 71 18.73 11.34 -5.47
C ASN A 71 18.66 10.31 -6.59
N SER A 72 19.14 9.09 -6.36
CA SER A 72 19.04 8.01 -7.33
C SER A 72 17.60 7.50 -7.46
N LEU A 73 16.84 7.42 -6.36
CA LEU A 73 15.43 7.02 -6.38
C LEU A 73 14.60 7.97 -7.25
N ARG A 74 14.69 9.29 -7.03
CA ARG A 74 13.96 10.25 -7.87
C ARG A 74 14.35 10.18 -9.35
N ALA A 75 15.63 9.98 -9.66
CA ALA A 75 16.10 9.87 -11.04
C ALA A 75 15.61 8.57 -11.70
N THR A 76 15.70 7.45 -11.00
CA THR A 76 15.22 6.13 -11.46
C THR A 76 13.71 6.16 -11.70
N CYS A 77 12.93 6.68 -10.75
CA CYS A 77 11.48 6.83 -10.93
C CYS A 77 11.14 7.74 -12.12
N ALA A 78 11.82 8.88 -12.29
CA ALA A 78 11.59 9.76 -13.44
C ALA A 78 11.90 9.06 -14.77
N TYR A 79 13.00 8.32 -14.84
CA TYR A 79 13.34 7.55 -16.03
C TYR A 79 12.28 6.49 -16.35
N ILE A 80 11.87 5.70 -15.36
CA ILE A 80 10.80 4.69 -15.49
C ILE A 80 9.49 5.35 -15.98
N CYS A 81 9.05 6.43 -15.32
CA CYS A 81 7.86 7.18 -15.71
C CYS A 81 7.93 7.66 -17.16
N SER A 82 9.08 8.20 -17.59
CA SER A 82 9.28 8.64 -18.96
C SER A 82 9.27 7.49 -19.97
N ARG A 83 9.84 6.33 -19.62
CA ARG A 83 9.97 5.20 -20.54
C ARG A 83 8.65 4.47 -20.79
N TYR A 84 7.79 4.39 -19.78
CA TYR A 84 6.53 3.65 -19.85
C TYR A 84 5.28 4.54 -19.88
N GLY A 85 5.44 5.87 -19.82
CA GLY A 85 4.30 6.79 -19.77
C GLY A 85 3.53 6.73 -18.44
N ILE A 86 4.15 6.22 -17.36
CA ILE A 86 3.55 6.14 -16.04
C ILE A 86 3.50 7.55 -15.44
N ALA A 87 2.33 7.98 -14.97
CA ALA A 87 2.19 9.28 -14.33
C ALA A 87 2.97 9.30 -12.99
N PRO A 88 3.66 10.41 -12.63
CA PRO A 88 4.37 10.50 -11.35
C PRO A 88 3.49 10.33 -10.11
N SER A 89 2.17 10.48 -10.24
CA SER A 89 1.21 10.18 -9.17
C SER A 89 1.13 8.69 -8.83
N GLU A 90 1.56 7.81 -9.74
CA GLU A 90 1.45 6.35 -9.64
C GLU A 90 2.69 5.71 -8.98
N LEU A 91 3.31 6.42 -8.04
CA LEU A 91 4.39 5.89 -7.20
C LEU A 91 3.78 5.49 -5.85
N TYR A 92 3.91 4.23 -5.47
CA TYR A 92 3.26 3.63 -4.30
C TYR A 92 4.27 2.93 -3.38
N GLY A 93 3.93 2.74 -2.12
CA GLY A 93 4.70 1.92 -1.18
C GLY A 93 4.23 0.47 -1.21
N HIS A 94 5.10 -0.47 -0.83
CA HIS A 94 4.72 -1.89 -0.78
C HIS A 94 3.51 -2.15 0.15
N ARG A 95 3.47 -1.43 1.29
CA ARG A 95 2.34 -1.43 2.23
C ARG A 95 1.00 -0.94 1.69
N ASP A 96 0.96 -0.28 0.52
CA ASP A 96 -0.31 0.11 -0.13
C ASP A 96 -1.05 -1.13 -0.66
N TYR A 97 -0.34 -2.23 -0.89
CA TYR A 97 -0.89 -3.46 -1.46
C TYR A 97 -0.79 -4.66 -0.51
N ARG A 98 0.17 -4.66 0.42
CA ARG A 98 0.49 -5.81 1.28
C ARG A 98 0.41 -5.52 2.77
N ASN A 99 0.29 -6.57 3.58
CA ASN A 99 0.42 -6.51 5.04
C ASN A 99 1.89 -6.41 5.46
N THR A 100 2.56 -5.30 5.13
CA THR A 100 4.00 -5.11 5.35
C THR A 100 4.34 -3.72 5.88
N ILE A 101 5.48 -3.62 6.58
CA ILE A 101 6.05 -2.33 6.97
C ILE A 101 6.83 -1.70 5.80
N CYS A 102 7.23 -2.44 4.77
CA CYS A 102 7.95 -1.84 3.63
C CYS A 102 7.13 -0.71 2.97
N PRO A 103 7.69 0.49 2.71
CA PRO A 103 9.12 0.85 2.69
C PRO A 103 9.66 1.50 3.98
N GLY A 104 8.94 1.40 5.10
CA GLY A 104 9.22 2.11 6.34
C GLY A 104 8.42 3.41 6.48
N ASP A 105 8.17 3.85 7.71
CA ASP A 105 7.27 4.98 7.98
C ASP A 105 7.82 6.32 7.44
N ARG A 106 9.13 6.55 7.51
CA ARG A 106 9.76 7.77 6.96
C ARG A 106 9.66 7.81 5.44
N LEU A 107 10.14 6.76 4.76
CA LEU A 107 10.12 6.73 3.29
C LEU A 107 8.69 6.72 2.75
N TYR A 108 7.76 6.01 3.39
CA TYR A 108 6.35 6.05 3.01
C TYR A 108 5.75 7.46 3.16
N GLY A 109 6.03 8.15 4.27
CA GLY A 109 5.61 9.54 4.48
C GLY A 109 6.20 10.54 3.47
N MET A 110 7.31 10.17 2.80
CA MET A 110 7.95 10.99 1.76
C MET A 110 7.38 10.75 0.36
N LEU A 111 6.44 9.82 0.15
CA LEU A 111 5.86 9.56 -1.18
C LEU A 111 5.28 10.80 -1.86
N PRO A 112 4.52 11.69 -1.19
CA PRO A 112 4.04 12.93 -1.82
C PRO A 112 5.18 13.83 -2.32
N ARG A 113 6.30 13.86 -1.59
CA ARG A 113 7.51 14.59 -2.02
C ARG A 113 8.15 13.92 -3.23
N LEU A 114 8.30 12.60 -3.22
CA LEU A 114 8.85 11.83 -4.34
C LEU A 114 8.06 12.10 -5.63
N ARG A 115 6.72 11.98 -5.58
CA ARG A 115 5.83 12.21 -6.72
C ARG A 115 6.00 13.63 -7.30
N ASN A 116 6.11 14.64 -6.44
CA ASN A 116 6.33 16.02 -6.86
C ASN A 116 7.73 16.24 -7.49
N GLU A 117 8.79 15.71 -6.86
CA GLU A 117 10.15 15.86 -7.38
C GLU A 117 10.32 15.13 -8.73
N VAL A 118 9.75 13.93 -8.86
CA VAL A 118 9.72 13.17 -10.12
C VAL A 118 8.94 13.93 -11.20
N ALA A 119 7.77 14.49 -10.87
CA ALA A 119 7.03 15.33 -11.82
C ALA A 119 7.86 16.54 -12.27
N GLY A 120 8.57 17.21 -11.35
CA GLY A 120 9.45 18.33 -11.67
C GLY A 120 10.59 17.94 -12.61
N LEU A 121 11.22 16.77 -12.42
CA LEU A 121 12.23 16.23 -13.34
C LEU A 121 11.68 15.96 -14.75
N LEU A 122 10.39 15.70 -14.86
CA LEU A 122 9.68 15.51 -16.14
C LEU A 122 9.05 16.79 -16.69
N GLY A 123 9.35 17.96 -16.11
CA GLY A 123 8.80 19.25 -16.55
C GLY A 123 7.30 19.43 -16.25
N ARG A 124 6.75 18.65 -15.32
CA ARG A 124 5.33 18.67 -14.91
C ARG A 124 5.17 19.23 -13.51
N ARG A 125 3.95 19.66 -13.19
CA ARG A 125 3.53 20.02 -11.83
C ARG A 125 2.30 19.21 -11.47
N LEU A 126 2.31 18.63 -10.27
CA LEU A 126 1.13 17.95 -9.72
C LEU A 126 0.34 18.92 -8.85
N SER A 127 -0.98 18.78 -8.85
CA SER A 127 -1.83 19.34 -7.81
C SER A 127 -1.58 18.62 -6.48
N ARG A 128 -2.02 19.23 -5.37
CA ARG A 128 -1.98 18.59 -4.04
C ARG A 128 -2.72 17.24 -4.04
N THR A 129 -3.86 17.14 -4.73
CA THR A 129 -4.67 15.93 -4.80
C THR A 129 -4.03 14.81 -5.64
N GLU A 130 -3.21 15.16 -6.64
CA GLU A 130 -2.46 14.15 -7.40
C GLU A 130 -1.22 13.65 -6.65
N ALA A 131 -0.57 14.53 -5.89
CA ALA A 131 0.59 14.18 -5.08
C ALA A 131 0.23 13.37 -3.82
N THR A 132 -0.95 13.59 -3.24
CA THR A 132 -1.44 12.83 -2.09
C THR A 132 -2.44 11.77 -2.54
N LYS A 133 -2.25 10.52 -2.10
CA LYS A 133 -3.16 9.41 -2.40
C LYS A 133 -3.90 9.00 -1.13
N ALA A 134 -5.17 8.65 -1.28
CA ALA A 134 -5.96 8.03 -0.23
C ALA A 134 -5.62 6.54 -0.19
N THR A 135 -4.71 6.18 0.70
CA THR A 135 -4.18 4.83 0.87
C THR A 135 -4.80 4.15 2.08
N TRP A 136 -4.72 2.82 2.12
CA TRP A 136 -5.06 2.05 3.30
C TRP A 136 -4.06 2.34 4.41
N PRO A 137 -4.50 2.68 5.64
CA PRO A 137 -3.57 2.87 6.75
C PRO A 137 -2.92 1.54 7.11
N LEU A 138 -1.67 1.57 7.59
CA LEU A 138 -1.07 0.42 8.23
C LEU A 138 -1.35 0.51 9.73
N LEU A 139 -2.12 -0.42 10.27
CA LEU A 139 -2.33 -0.56 11.71
C LEU A 139 -1.55 -1.77 12.25
N ARG A 140 -1.00 -1.62 13.46
CA ARG A 140 -0.16 -2.62 14.13
C ARG A 140 -0.22 -2.45 15.65
N GLU A 141 0.35 -3.43 16.35
CA GLU A 141 0.44 -3.41 17.80
C GLU A 141 1.00 -2.09 18.35
N GLY A 142 0.34 -1.56 19.38
CA GLY A 142 0.66 -0.27 20.00
C GLY A 142 -0.06 0.94 19.39
N ASP A 143 -0.64 0.82 18.18
CA ASP A 143 -1.49 1.87 17.62
C ASP A 143 -2.77 2.05 18.45
N SER A 144 -3.31 3.28 18.44
CA SER A 144 -4.59 3.56 19.10
C SER A 144 -5.37 4.69 18.44
N GLY A 145 -6.67 4.74 18.72
CA GLY A 145 -7.58 5.79 18.27
C GLY A 145 -8.68 5.31 17.31
N PRO A 146 -9.38 6.26 16.66
CA PRO A 146 -10.60 5.95 15.90
C PRO A 146 -10.41 5.01 14.71
N LEU A 147 -9.23 4.97 14.11
CA LEU A 147 -8.93 4.03 13.03
C LEU A 147 -8.85 2.59 13.55
N VAL A 148 -8.26 2.40 14.73
CA VAL A 148 -8.19 1.09 15.39
C VAL A 148 -9.58 0.64 15.86
N GLU A 149 -10.36 1.55 16.42
CA GLU A 149 -11.75 1.24 16.83
C GLU A 149 -12.62 0.87 15.62
N ALA A 150 -12.46 1.56 14.48
CA ALA A 150 -13.12 1.19 13.23
C ALA A 150 -12.68 -0.18 12.72
N ALA A 151 -11.37 -0.49 12.78
CA ALA A 151 -10.86 -1.82 12.43
C ALA A 151 -11.46 -2.91 13.33
N GLN A 152 -11.53 -2.67 14.64
CA GLN A 152 -12.12 -3.58 15.61
C GLN A 152 -13.61 -3.82 15.35
N LEU A 153 -14.38 -2.77 15.02
CA LEU A 153 -15.78 -2.90 14.60
C LEU A 153 -15.90 -3.81 13.37
N LEU A 154 -15.07 -3.61 12.35
CA LEU A 154 -15.09 -4.43 11.14
C LEU A 154 -14.64 -5.88 11.40
N LEU A 155 -13.64 -6.11 12.26
CA LEU A 155 -13.22 -7.46 12.65
C LEU A 155 -14.30 -8.18 13.46
N ARG A 156 -15.08 -7.46 14.26
CA ARG A 156 -16.24 -8.01 14.97
C ARG A 156 -17.38 -8.34 14.00
N ASP A 157 -17.62 -7.48 13.01
CA ASP A 157 -18.55 -7.74 11.90
C ASP A 157 -18.14 -8.99 11.11
N ALA A 158 -16.84 -9.18 10.88
CA ALA A 158 -16.26 -10.37 10.25
C ALA A 158 -16.21 -11.62 11.16
N GLY A 159 -16.54 -11.47 12.45
CA GLY A 159 -16.61 -12.57 13.41
C GLY A 159 -15.28 -13.01 14.03
N THR A 160 -14.17 -12.31 13.78
CA THR A 160 -12.84 -12.68 14.32
C THR A 160 -12.49 -11.93 15.60
N LEU A 161 -13.10 -10.77 15.86
CA LEU A 161 -12.92 -10.06 17.13
C LEU A 161 -14.02 -10.42 18.14
N ARG A 162 -13.62 -10.68 19.39
CA ARG A 162 -14.53 -10.85 20.53
C ARG A 162 -14.44 -9.66 21.49
N GLY A 163 -15.57 -9.33 22.12
CA GLY A 163 -15.69 -8.21 23.06
C GLY A 163 -15.92 -6.87 22.38
N ASP A 164 -15.79 -5.78 23.15
CA ASP A 164 -16.05 -4.44 22.66
C ASP A 164 -14.83 -3.78 22.01
N PRO A 165 -15.00 -3.01 20.93
CA PRO A 165 -13.99 -2.10 20.43
C PRO A 165 -13.61 -1.07 21.49
N ASP A 166 -12.31 -0.88 21.68
CA ASP A 166 -11.73 0.05 22.67
C ASP A 166 -10.68 0.98 22.05
N GLY A 167 -10.46 0.87 20.74
CA GLY A 167 -9.53 1.70 19.99
C GLY A 167 -8.07 1.46 20.34
N ARG A 168 -7.70 0.31 20.91
CA ARG A 168 -6.30 -0.06 21.19
C ARG A 168 -5.91 -1.30 20.40
N TYR A 169 -4.79 -1.23 19.68
CA TYR A 169 -4.27 -2.36 18.93
C TYR A 169 -3.38 -3.20 19.86
N ASP A 170 -4.03 -4.02 20.67
CA ASP A 170 -3.44 -4.94 21.64
C ASP A 170 -3.36 -6.37 21.10
N ASP A 171 -2.90 -7.32 21.92
CA ASP A 171 -2.84 -8.76 21.60
C ASP A 171 -4.17 -9.32 21.09
N ARG A 172 -5.29 -8.82 21.62
CA ARG A 172 -6.63 -9.24 21.19
C ARG A 172 -6.90 -8.81 19.76
N THR A 173 -6.57 -7.56 19.43
CA THR A 173 -6.73 -7.02 18.07
C THR A 173 -5.76 -7.69 17.11
N LEU A 174 -4.52 -7.89 17.51
CA LEU A 174 -3.50 -8.63 16.75
C LEU A 174 -3.99 -10.05 16.42
N GLY A 175 -4.52 -10.76 17.42
CA GLY A 175 -5.08 -12.10 17.26
C GLY A 175 -6.25 -12.13 16.28
N ALA A 176 -7.20 -11.19 16.40
CA ALA A 176 -8.35 -11.08 15.50
C ALA A 176 -7.95 -10.78 14.04
N VAL A 177 -6.94 -9.92 13.82
CA VAL A 177 -6.40 -9.64 12.48
C VAL A 177 -5.70 -10.87 11.91
N THR A 178 -4.93 -11.58 12.74
CA THR A 178 -4.22 -12.79 12.30
C THR A 178 -5.21 -13.89 11.91
N GLU A 179 -6.27 -14.09 12.71
CA GLU A 179 -7.34 -15.03 12.40
C GLU A 179 -8.06 -14.64 11.10
N PHE A 180 -8.38 -13.35 10.92
CA PHE A 180 -8.97 -12.83 9.69
C PHE A 180 -8.09 -13.11 8.46
N GLN A 181 -6.78 -12.84 8.58
CA GLN A 181 -5.81 -13.10 7.51
C GLN A 181 -5.76 -14.58 7.12
N VAL A 182 -5.78 -15.50 8.10
CA VAL A 182 -5.82 -16.94 7.85
C VAL A 182 -7.12 -17.33 7.13
N LEU A 183 -8.27 -16.84 7.59
CA LEU A 183 -9.58 -17.14 6.99
C LEU A 183 -9.68 -16.66 5.54
N HIS A 184 -9.12 -15.49 5.25
CA HIS A 184 -9.11 -14.89 3.91
C HIS A 184 -7.89 -15.31 3.06
N ARG A 185 -7.04 -16.22 3.56
CA ARG A 185 -5.85 -16.74 2.85
C ARG A 185 -4.91 -15.63 2.38
N ALA A 186 -4.71 -14.62 3.22
CA ALA A 186 -3.64 -13.64 3.01
C ALA A 186 -2.30 -14.36 2.91
N GLU A 187 -1.38 -13.85 2.08
CA GLU A 187 -0.04 -14.42 1.95
C GLU A 187 0.74 -14.32 3.26
N ASP A 188 0.55 -13.19 3.96
CA ASP A 188 1.16 -12.91 5.26
C ASP A 188 0.07 -12.78 6.33
N ALA A 189 -0.05 -13.82 7.16
CA ALA A 189 -0.86 -13.82 8.38
C ALA A 189 -0.01 -13.34 9.58
N ASN A 190 0.45 -12.09 9.51
CA ASN A 190 1.42 -11.51 10.45
C ASN A 190 0.83 -10.50 11.44
N GLY A 191 -0.49 -10.31 11.42
CA GLY A 191 -1.18 -9.39 12.32
C GLY A 191 -1.01 -7.90 11.99
N LEU A 192 -0.36 -7.53 10.88
CA LEU A 192 -0.39 -6.16 10.34
C LEU A 192 -1.64 -5.95 9.51
N LEU A 193 -2.44 -4.93 9.83
CA LEU A 193 -3.62 -4.59 9.03
C LEU A 193 -3.25 -3.52 7.98
N GLY A 194 -2.97 -3.97 6.75
CA GLY A 194 -2.48 -3.14 5.64
C GLY A 194 -3.26 -3.34 4.34
N GLY A 195 -2.62 -3.00 3.22
CA GLY A 195 -3.26 -2.92 1.90
C GLY A 195 -3.84 -4.22 1.35
N GLU A 196 -3.47 -5.36 1.92
CA GLU A 196 -4.01 -6.67 1.55
C GLU A 196 -5.26 -7.01 2.37
N SER A 197 -5.26 -6.74 3.67
CA SER A 197 -6.40 -7.06 4.54
C SER A 197 -7.52 -6.02 4.48
N TRP A 198 -7.21 -4.74 4.31
CA TRP A 198 -8.24 -3.70 4.30
C TRP A 198 -9.30 -3.86 3.21
N PRO A 199 -8.96 -4.15 1.93
CA PRO A 199 -9.96 -4.36 0.89
C PRO A 199 -10.94 -5.50 1.21
N GLU A 200 -10.46 -6.56 1.87
CA GLU A 200 -11.30 -7.70 2.28
C GLU A 200 -12.16 -7.36 3.51
N LEU A 201 -11.60 -6.60 4.45
CA LEU A 201 -12.27 -6.24 5.71
C LEU A 201 -13.30 -5.12 5.51
N ALA A 202 -13.00 -4.14 4.65
CA ALA A 202 -13.82 -2.96 4.38
C ALA A 202 -14.87 -3.23 3.30
N ARG A 203 -15.76 -4.20 3.56
CA ARG A 203 -16.86 -4.54 2.65
C ARG A 203 -17.76 -3.33 2.34
N THR A 204 -18.53 -3.43 1.25
CA THR A 204 -19.48 -2.38 0.89
C THR A 204 -20.57 -2.22 1.96
N VAL A 205 -20.83 -0.99 2.38
CA VAL A 205 -21.92 -0.63 3.31
C VAL A 205 -22.91 0.30 2.61
N ARG A 206 -24.21 0.02 2.74
CA ARG A 206 -25.28 0.86 2.17
C ARG A 206 -25.96 1.69 3.25
N ALA A 207 -26.48 2.86 2.91
CA ALA A 207 -27.28 3.66 3.82
C ALA A 207 -28.44 2.84 4.40
N GLY A 208 -28.68 3.03 5.71
CA GLY A 208 -29.67 2.25 6.45
C GLY A 208 -29.22 0.85 6.86
N SER A 209 -28.00 0.42 6.53
CA SER A 209 -27.44 -0.81 7.11
C SER A 209 -27.28 -0.64 8.62
N GLU A 210 -27.59 -1.69 9.37
CA GLU A 210 -27.31 -1.77 10.81
C GLU A 210 -26.05 -2.62 11.06
N GLY A 211 -25.57 -2.63 12.30
CA GLY A 211 -24.42 -3.45 12.72
C GLY A 211 -23.08 -2.70 12.73
N ASP A 212 -22.00 -3.44 12.98
CA ASP A 212 -20.71 -2.85 13.30
C ASP A 212 -20.03 -2.18 12.11
N ALA A 213 -20.21 -2.69 10.88
CA ALA A 213 -19.72 -2.01 9.69
C ALA A 213 -20.34 -0.61 9.52
N ALA A 214 -21.65 -0.45 9.78
CA ALA A 214 -22.32 0.86 9.74
C ALA A 214 -21.81 1.79 10.85
N ARG A 215 -21.61 1.26 12.07
CA ARG A 215 -21.01 2.00 13.18
C ARG A 215 -19.58 2.46 12.88
N ALA A 216 -18.79 1.65 12.17
CA ALA A 216 -17.44 2.02 11.76
C ALA A 216 -17.47 3.20 10.77
N VAL A 217 -18.41 3.20 9.81
CA VAL A 217 -18.63 4.34 8.91
C VAL A 217 -18.99 5.60 9.69
N GLU A 218 -19.94 5.52 10.63
CA GLU A 218 -20.36 6.66 11.45
C GLU A 218 -19.25 7.20 12.36
N LEU A 219 -18.45 6.30 12.94
CA LEU A 219 -17.29 6.65 13.75
C LEU A 219 -16.28 7.45 12.92
N LEU A 220 -15.92 6.93 11.74
CA LEU A 220 -14.95 7.58 10.86
C LEU A 220 -15.48 8.89 10.28
N ALA A 221 -16.75 8.93 9.90
CA ALA A 221 -17.40 10.14 9.39
C ALA A 221 -17.34 11.27 10.42
N ARG A 222 -17.67 10.98 11.69
CA ARG A 222 -17.54 11.93 12.80
C ARG A 222 -16.09 12.34 13.05
N HIS A 223 -15.16 11.38 13.06
CA HIS A 223 -13.74 11.65 13.25
C HIS A 223 -13.17 12.57 12.16
N ARG A 224 -13.57 12.35 10.90
CA ARG A 224 -13.14 13.11 9.72
C ARG A 224 -13.92 14.41 9.53
N LYS A 225 -15.02 14.63 10.28
CA LYS A 225 -15.91 15.78 10.14
C LYS A 225 -16.44 15.92 8.71
N VAL A 226 -16.79 14.80 8.07
CA VAL A 226 -17.42 14.84 6.73
C VAL A 226 -18.85 15.38 6.87
N GLU A 227 -19.27 16.24 5.94
CA GLU A 227 -20.61 16.85 5.96
C GLU A 227 -21.71 15.80 5.74
N SER A 228 -21.44 14.83 4.88
CA SER A 228 -22.35 13.72 4.57
C SER A 228 -21.57 12.48 4.12
N VAL A 229 -22.10 11.30 4.44
CA VAL A 229 -21.61 10.02 3.92
C VAL A 229 -22.47 9.63 2.71
N PRO A 230 -21.88 9.18 1.58
CA PRO A 230 -22.64 8.68 0.44
C PRO A 230 -23.52 7.47 0.78
N ASP A 231 -24.58 7.25 0.01
CA ASP A 231 -25.51 6.11 0.18
C ASP A 231 -24.83 4.74 0.02
N VAL A 232 -23.70 4.70 -0.66
CA VAL A 232 -22.87 3.50 -0.83
C VAL A 232 -21.44 3.85 -0.42
N VAL A 233 -20.95 3.16 0.60
CA VAL A 233 -19.58 3.22 1.06
C VAL A 233 -18.85 2.01 0.49
N ASP A 234 -18.17 2.21 -0.64
CA ASP A 234 -17.31 1.25 -1.32
C ASP A 234 -15.82 1.54 -1.03
N HIS A 235 -14.89 0.78 -1.64
CA HIS A 235 -13.44 0.92 -1.35
C HIS A 235 -12.91 2.36 -1.52
N PRO A 236 -13.23 3.10 -2.60
CA PRO A 236 -12.88 4.51 -2.71
C PRO A 236 -13.34 5.38 -1.55
N VAL A 237 -14.56 5.18 -1.05
CA VAL A 237 -15.08 5.95 0.09
C VAL A 237 -14.39 5.52 1.39
N TRP A 238 -14.18 4.22 1.60
CA TRP A 238 -13.42 3.68 2.72
C TRP A 238 -12.01 4.25 2.79
N GLN A 239 -11.27 4.28 1.68
CA GLN A 239 -9.93 4.85 1.62
C GLN A 239 -9.93 6.34 2.00
N LYS A 240 -10.98 7.10 1.68
CA LYS A 240 -11.10 8.51 2.11
C LYS A 240 -11.42 8.64 3.60
N LEU A 241 -12.22 7.73 4.15
CA LEU A 241 -12.59 7.73 5.56
C LEU A 241 -11.41 7.27 6.45
N LEU A 242 -10.70 6.23 6.03
CA LEU A 242 -9.59 5.61 6.76
C LEU A 242 -8.25 6.30 6.50
N GLY A 243 -7.96 6.64 5.24
CA GLY A 243 -6.66 7.11 4.79
C GLY A 243 -6.44 8.62 4.94
N THR A 244 -5.31 9.08 4.43
CA THR A 244 -4.99 10.51 4.32
C THR A 244 -5.46 11.01 2.95
N GLY A 245 -6.26 12.08 2.91
CA GLY A 245 -7.05 12.47 1.73
C GLY A 245 -6.29 12.53 0.39
N GLY A 246 -6.98 12.39 -0.73
CA GLY A 246 -6.37 12.29 -2.06
C GLY A 246 -7.20 11.43 -3.00
N ALA A 247 -6.63 11.07 -4.15
CA ALA A 247 -7.25 10.08 -5.03
C ALA A 247 -7.08 8.65 -4.43
N PRO A 248 -8.15 7.83 -4.41
CA PRO A 248 -8.11 6.40 -4.05
C PRO A 248 -7.01 5.62 -4.78
N VAL A 249 -6.41 4.64 -4.10
CA VAL A 249 -5.45 3.71 -4.71
C VAL A 249 -6.19 2.47 -5.22
N PRO A 250 -5.96 2.04 -6.47
CA PRO A 250 -6.53 0.80 -6.98
C PRO A 250 -6.16 -0.39 -6.10
N VAL A 251 -7.08 -1.33 -5.92
CA VAL A 251 -6.80 -2.60 -5.24
C VAL A 251 -5.85 -3.42 -6.11
N ALA A 252 -4.98 -4.22 -5.47
CA ALA A 252 -4.16 -5.17 -6.21
C ALA A 252 -5.05 -6.15 -6.99
N GLN A 253 -4.71 -6.40 -8.24
CA GLN A 253 -5.44 -7.34 -9.10
C GLN A 253 -4.42 -8.16 -9.87
N ASP A 254 -4.39 -9.47 -9.63
CA ASP A 254 -3.77 -10.37 -10.59
C ASP A 254 -4.71 -10.46 -11.80
N PRO A 255 -4.30 -10.05 -13.01
CA PRO A 255 -5.15 -10.22 -14.16
C PRO A 255 -5.39 -11.71 -14.40
N SER A 256 -6.61 -12.03 -14.80
CA SER A 256 -7.00 -13.39 -15.14
C SER A 256 -6.12 -13.93 -16.29
N GLY A 257 -5.33 -14.97 -16.01
CA GLY A 257 -4.72 -15.80 -17.06
C GLY A 257 -3.20 -15.70 -17.27
N VAL A 258 -2.41 -15.44 -16.22
CA VAL A 258 -0.94 -15.63 -16.27
C VAL A 258 -0.50 -16.64 -15.21
N ALA A 259 -1.13 -17.80 -15.22
CA ALA A 259 -0.50 -19.02 -14.75
C ALA A 259 -0.06 -19.79 -16.02
N ASP A 260 1.19 -20.22 -16.04
CA ASP A 260 1.88 -20.95 -17.11
C ASP A 260 2.22 -20.18 -18.39
N ARG A 261 3.36 -19.46 -18.40
CA ARG A 261 4.32 -19.43 -19.52
C ARG A 261 5.75 -19.25 -19.06
#